data_AF-A0A1Y2VIY7-F1
#
_entry.id   AF-A0A1Y2VIY7-F1
#
_cell.length_a   1.000
_cell.length_b   1.000
_cell.length_c   1.000
_cell.angle_alpha   90.00
_cell.angle_beta   90.00
_cell.angle_gamma   90.00
#
_symmetry.space_group_name_H-M   'P 1'
#
loop_
_entity.id
_entity.type
_entity.pdbx_description
1 polymer ?
#
loop_
_entity_poly.entity_id
_entity_poly.type
_entity_poly.pdbx_seq_one_letter_code
_entity_poly.pdbx_strand_id
1 'polypeptide(L)'
;MWSRLMRRRALLLLRNQSNSARNQIQRRTLVAAPKPGDGPLMERRPDRELPSINGFRWGRTFPIFLAIIAASSVAIFNYQKLSSPVVASTLYALRTNQKAREYLGDEIYFKHQIPWIAGEMNQLRGRIDISFPVKGTRNTAVMRFTSFRPTPKGVFETTEWSLERPDGTKIDLLDGDDPFRAIASYPMDEEEREETTRGFRQQLK
;
A
#
# COMPACT_ATOMS: atom_id res chain seq x y z
N MET A 1 4.52 -14.30 34.19
CA MET A 1 3.13 -14.26 34.72
C MET A 1 2.41 -13.03 34.19
N TRP A 2 1.90 -13.10 32.95
CA TRP A 2 1.15 -12.00 32.33
C TRP A 2 -0.26 -12.50 31.99
N SER A 3 -1.21 -11.99 32.77
CA SER A 3 -2.64 -11.82 32.49
C SER A 3 -3.33 -12.86 31.57
N ARG A 4 -3.69 -14.01 32.14
CA ARG A 4 -4.77 -14.87 31.62
C ARG A 4 -6.15 -14.18 31.61
N LEU A 5 -6.26 -12.95 32.16
CA LEU A 5 -7.50 -12.18 32.23
C LEU A 5 -7.89 -11.45 30.93
N MET A 6 -6.95 -11.14 30.03
CA MET A 6 -7.29 -10.36 28.83
C MET A 6 -7.81 -11.19 27.65
N ARG A 7 -7.67 -12.53 27.69
CA ARG A 7 -8.23 -13.42 26.66
C ARG A 7 -9.74 -13.65 26.77
N ARG A 8 -10.38 -13.31 27.91
CA ARG A 8 -11.81 -13.58 28.12
C ARG A 8 -12.76 -12.47 27.67
N ARG A 9 -12.26 -11.25 27.37
CA ARG A 9 -13.12 -10.13 26.97
C ARG A 9 -13.27 -9.94 25.46
N ALA A 10 -12.35 -10.47 24.64
CA ALA A 10 -12.46 -10.38 23.18
C ALA A 10 -13.48 -11.37 22.57
N LEU A 11 -13.85 -12.43 23.29
CA LEU A 11 -14.74 -13.48 22.76
C LEU A 11 -16.23 -13.26 23.07
N LEU A 12 -16.59 -12.20 23.80
CA LEU A 12 -18.00 -11.90 24.11
C LEU A 12 -18.70 -11.05 23.04
N LEU A 13 -17.95 -10.43 22.13
CA LEU A 13 -18.51 -9.64 21.03
C LEU A 13 -18.92 -10.48 19.80
N LEU A 14 -18.62 -11.79 19.83
CA LEU A 14 -19.10 -12.76 18.84
C LEU A 14 -20.28 -13.60 19.34
N ARG A 15 -20.93 -13.20 20.44
CA ARG A 15 -22.18 -13.84 20.84
C ARG A 15 -23.30 -13.25 20.00
N ASN A 16 -23.53 -13.88 18.85
CA ASN A 16 -24.73 -13.73 18.05
C ASN A 16 -25.94 -14.11 18.92
N GLN A 17 -26.45 -13.16 19.72
CA GLN A 17 -27.80 -13.24 20.24
C GLN A 17 -28.74 -13.01 19.06
N SER A 18 -28.95 -14.05 18.26
CA SER A 18 -30.18 -14.18 17.50
C SER A 18 -31.31 -14.45 18.49
N ASN A 19 -31.65 -13.44 19.29
CA ASN A 19 -32.90 -13.38 20.04
C ASN A 19 -34.00 -13.05 19.04
N SER A 20 -34.38 -14.05 18.25
CA SER A 20 -35.70 -14.11 17.63
C SER A 20 -36.09 -15.57 17.46
N ALA A 21 -36.08 -16.29 18.58
CA ALA A 21 -36.97 -17.41 18.77
C ALA A 21 -38.10 -16.90 19.67
N ARG A 22 -38.91 -15.96 19.15
CA ARG A 22 -40.32 -15.98 19.56
C ARG A 22 -40.78 -17.38 19.17
N ASN A 23 -41.09 -18.20 20.17
CA ASN A 23 -41.85 -19.42 20.02
C ASN A 23 -43.19 -19.06 19.33
N GLN A 24 -43.17 -18.84 18.02
CA GLN A 24 -44.30 -19.21 17.22
C GLN A 24 -44.31 -20.72 17.29
N ILE A 25 -45.06 -21.21 18.27
CA ILE A 25 -45.63 -22.54 18.28
C ILE A 25 -46.31 -22.65 16.93
N GLN A 26 -45.60 -23.16 15.94
CA GLN A 26 -46.22 -23.52 14.70
C GLN A 26 -47.11 -24.71 15.08
N ARG A 27 -48.41 -24.46 15.21
CA ARG A 27 -49.44 -25.48 15.44
C ARG A 27 -49.57 -26.30 14.15
N ARG A 28 -48.51 -27.03 13.80
CA ARG A 28 -48.24 -27.61 12.46
C ARG A 28 -49.05 -28.87 12.17
N THR A 29 -49.78 -29.42 13.12
CA THR A 29 -50.28 -30.80 12.99
C THR A 29 -51.63 -31.01 13.68
N LEU A 30 -52.54 -30.04 13.62
CA LEU A 30 -53.96 -30.29 13.88
C LEU A 30 -54.72 -30.43 12.57
N VAL A 31 -54.22 -31.27 11.67
CA VAL A 31 -55.05 -31.82 10.59
C VAL A 31 -55.34 -33.25 11.02
N ALA A 32 -56.63 -33.59 11.08
CA ALA A 32 -57.04 -34.96 11.39
C ALA A 32 -56.36 -35.92 10.42
N ALA A 33 -55.95 -37.09 10.91
CA ALA A 33 -55.40 -38.12 10.06
C ALA A 33 -56.39 -38.43 8.91
N PRO A 34 -55.91 -38.62 7.66
CA PRO A 34 -56.77 -38.92 6.54
C PRO A 34 -57.58 -40.19 6.84
N LYS A 35 -58.87 -40.16 6.52
CA LYS A 35 -59.77 -41.30 6.74
C LYS A 35 -59.55 -42.38 5.67
N PRO A 36 -59.85 -43.66 5.93
CA PRO A 36 -59.77 -44.69 4.90
C PRO A 36 -60.71 -44.33 3.72
N GLY A 37 -60.14 -44.18 2.53
CA GLY A 37 -60.85 -43.73 1.31
C GLY A 37 -60.59 -42.27 0.92
N ASP A 38 -60.00 -41.48 1.81
CA ASP A 38 -59.45 -40.17 1.49
C ASP A 38 -58.22 -40.41 0.63
N GLY A 39 -58.32 -40.09 -0.66
CA GLY A 39 -57.29 -40.41 -1.65
C GLY A 39 -55.91 -39.89 -1.24
N PRO A 40 -54.83 -40.34 -1.91
CA PRO A 40 -53.50 -39.79 -1.64
C PRO A 40 -53.55 -38.26 -1.70
N LEU A 41 -52.84 -37.58 -0.79
CA LEU A 41 -52.76 -36.12 -0.72
C LEU A 41 -52.02 -35.58 -1.96
N MET A 42 -52.71 -35.59 -3.11
CA MET A 42 -52.18 -35.19 -4.42
C MET A 42 -52.15 -33.67 -4.60
N GLU A 43 -52.73 -32.92 -3.66
CA GLU A 43 -52.74 -31.47 -3.68
C GLU A 43 -51.57 -30.90 -2.87
N ARG A 44 -50.59 -30.31 -3.58
CA ARG A 44 -49.55 -29.50 -2.95
C ARG A 44 -50.17 -28.17 -2.53
N ARG A 45 -50.38 -27.96 -1.22
CA ARG A 45 -50.90 -26.68 -0.72
C ARG A 45 -49.91 -25.54 -1.01
N PRO A 46 -50.32 -24.51 -1.78
CA PRO A 46 -49.48 -23.34 -2.05
C PRO A 46 -49.38 -22.36 -0.87
N ASP A 47 -50.15 -22.59 0.20
CA ASP A 47 -50.36 -21.68 1.33
C ASP A 47 -49.20 -21.61 2.34
N ARG A 48 -48.00 -22.04 1.93
CA ARG A 48 -46.80 -21.97 2.76
C ARG A 48 -46.07 -20.67 2.48
N GLU A 49 -46.11 -19.75 3.44
CA GLU A 49 -45.26 -18.57 3.41
C GLU A 49 -43.78 -18.99 3.27
N LEU A 50 -43.09 -18.38 2.31
CA LEU A 50 -41.67 -18.62 2.07
C LEU A 50 -40.90 -18.29 3.36
N PRO A 51 -39.85 -19.07 3.72
CA PRO A 51 -39.02 -18.74 4.86
C PRO A 51 -38.52 -17.29 4.75
N SER A 52 -38.75 -16.48 5.79
CA SER A 52 -38.25 -15.11 5.82
C SER A 52 -36.72 -15.15 5.76
N ILE A 53 -36.16 -14.68 4.66
CA ILE A 53 -34.72 -14.58 4.50
C ILE A 53 -34.28 -13.42 5.40
N ASN A 54 -33.62 -13.72 6.52
CA ASN A 54 -33.02 -12.68 7.34
C ASN A 54 -32.01 -11.88 6.49
N GLY A 55 -32.28 -10.59 6.29
CA GLY A 55 -31.49 -9.69 5.47
C GLY A 55 -30.07 -9.43 5.99
N PHE A 56 -29.27 -8.77 5.14
CA PHE A 56 -27.87 -8.32 5.28
C PHE A 56 -27.08 -8.84 6.50
N ARG A 57 -26.80 -10.15 6.49
CA ARG A 57 -26.01 -10.84 7.55
C ARG A 57 -24.53 -10.41 7.60
N TRP A 58 -24.06 -9.68 6.59
CA TRP A 58 -22.66 -9.25 6.45
C TRP A 58 -22.37 -7.88 7.07
N GLY A 59 -23.36 -7.16 7.61
CA GLY A 59 -23.15 -5.79 8.09
C GLY A 59 -22.09 -5.63 9.20
N ARG A 60 -21.85 -6.68 10.00
CA ARG A 60 -20.79 -6.66 11.03
C ARG A 60 -19.41 -7.01 10.50
N THR A 61 -19.31 -7.87 9.50
CA THR A 61 -18.04 -8.39 8.98
C THR A 61 -17.57 -7.63 7.74
N PHE A 62 -18.46 -6.96 7.02
CA PHE A 62 -18.13 -6.07 5.91
C PHE A 62 -17.15 -4.94 6.28
N PRO A 63 -17.34 -4.16 7.37
CA PRO A 63 -16.38 -3.12 7.73
C PRO A 63 -15.02 -3.70 8.12
N ILE A 64 -15.00 -4.88 8.76
CA ILE A 64 -13.74 -5.59 9.08
C ILE A 64 -13.02 -6.00 7.81
N PHE A 65 -13.75 -6.57 6.85
CA PHE A 65 -13.20 -6.93 5.54
C PHE A 65 -12.62 -5.71 4.82
N LEU A 66 -13.37 -4.60 4.75
CA LEU A 66 -12.88 -3.36 4.16
C LEU A 66 -11.65 -2.81 4.88
N ALA A 67 -11.61 -2.88 6.21
CA ALA A 67 -10.45 -2.44 6.99
C ALA A 67 -9.20 -3.28 6.68
N ILE A 68 -9.35 -4.60 6.55
CA ILE A 68 -8.25 -5.50 6.16
C ILE A 68 -7.78 -5.17 4.75
N ILE A 69 -8.70 -5.05 3.78
CA ILE A 69 -8.35 -4.69 2.40
C ILE A 69 -7.62 -3.35 2.36
N ALA A 70 -8.12 -2.32 3.04
CA ALA A 70 -7.48 -1.01 3.09
C ALA A 70 -6.07 -1.08 3.70
N ALA A 71 -5.90 -1.80 4.82
CA ALA A 71 -4.60 -2.00 5.45
C ALA A 71 -3.63 -2.74 4.53
N SER A 72 -4.09 -3.80 3.85
CA SER A 72 -3.30 -4.55 2.88
C SER A 72 -2.91 -3.71 1.67
N SER A 73 -3.83 -2.89 1.13
CA SER A 73 -3.54 -1.97 0.03
C SER A 73 -2.46 -0.97 0.40
N VAL A 74 -2.55 -0.35 1.59
CA VAL A 74 -1.54 0.58 2.09
C VAL A 74 -0.17 -0.10 2.22
N ALA A 75 -0.12 -1.33 2.74
CA ALA A 75 1.11 -2.09 2.86
C ALA A 75 1.73 -2.41 1.48
N ILE A 76 0.91 -2.80 0.50
CA ILE A 76 1.36 -3.08 -0.87
C ILE A 76 1.92 -1.83 -1.54
N PHE A 77 1.26 -0.68 -1.41
CA PHE A 77 1.78 0.57 -1.99
C PHE A 77 3.09 1.01 -1.35
N ASN A 78 3.24 0.83 -0.02
CA ASN A 78 4.52 1.11 0.64
C ASN A 78 5.62 0.15 0.16
N TYR A 79 5.30 -1.13 -0.04
CA TYR A 79 6.24 -2.11 -0.57
C TYR A 79 6.70 -1.74 -1.99
N GLN A 80 5.78 -1.33 -2.87
CA GLN A 80 6.11 -0.86 -4.22
C GLN A 80 7.05 0.37 -4.19
N LYS A 81 6.82 1.31 -3.27
CA LYS A 81 7.71 2.46 -3.09
C LYS A 81 9.09 2.03 -2.60
N LEU A 82 9.15 1.12 -1.63
CA LEU A 82 10.40 0.57 -1.09
C LEU A 82 11.22 -0.16 -2.16
N SER A 83 10.57 -0.99 -2.99
CA SER A 83 11.23 -1.74 -4.07
C SER A 83 11.56 -0.90 -5.30
N SER A 84 11.35 0.42 -5.25
CA SER A 84 11.63 1.31 -6.36
C SER A 84 13.15 1.47 -6.58
N PRO A 85 13.63 1.50 -7.84
CA PRO A 85 15.02 1.79 -8.16
C PRO A 85 15.53 3.11 -7.56
N VAL A 86 14.66 4.11 -7.42
CA VAL A 86 14.99 5.42 -6.85
C VAL A 86 15.37 5.32 -5.36
N VAL A 87 14.66 4.49 -4.59
CA VAL A 87 14.96 4.28 -3.17
C VAL A 87 16.28 3.53 -3.01
N ALA A 88 16.52 2.53 -3.85
CA ALA A 88 17.77 1.77 -3.84
C ALA A 88 18.97 2.66 -4.24
N SER A 89 18.83 3.49 -5.27
CA SER A 89 19.90 4.38 -5.74
C SER A 89 20.22 5.48 -4.73
N THR A 90 19.20 6.12 -4.14
CA THR A 90 19.41 7.15 -3.10
C THR A 90 20.05 6.56 -1.83
N LEU A 91 19.65 5.35 -1.41
CA LEU A 91 20.29 4.67 -0.29
C LEU A 91 21.76 4.31 -0.59
N TYR A 92 22.06 3.88 -1.81
CA TYR A 92 23.44 3.63 -2.22
C TYR A 92 24.26 4.92 -2.26
N ALA A 93 23.70 6.00 -2.80
CA ALA A 93 24.35 7.31 -2.84
C ALA A 93 24.66 7.85 -1.45
N LEU A 94 23.82 7.58 -0.44
CA LEU A 94 24.14 7.89 0.96
C LEU A 94 25.39 7.16 1.45
N ARG A 95 25.59 5.89 1.05
CA ARG A 95 26.77 5.09 1.46
C ARG A 95 28.05 5.62 0.86
N THR A 96 27.99 6.21 -0.34
CA THR A 96 29.16 6.75 -1.04
C THR A 96 29.41 8.22 -0.73
N ASN A 97 28.44 8.97 -0.22
CA ASN A 97 28.58 10.38 0.13
C ASN A 97 29.38 10.59 1.44
N GLN A 98 30.39 11.46 1.39
CA GLN A 98 31.28 11.74 2.51
C GLN A 98 30.56 12.44 3.68
N LYS A 99 29.76 13.49 3.42
CA LYS A 99 28.99 14.23 4.44
C LYS A 99 28.00 13.32 5.16
N ALA A 100 27.36 12.42 4.41
CA ALA A 100 26.43 11.44 4.98
C ALA A 100 27.14 10.45 5.92
N ARG A 101 28.29 9.91 5.49
CA ARG A 101 29.10 8.99 6.31
C ARG A 101 29.69 9.65 7.56
N GLU A 102 30.10 10.91 7.49
CA GLU A 102 30.63 11.63 8.65
C GLU A 102 29.62 11.66 9.81
N TYR A 103 28.34 11.87 9.47
CA TYR A 103 27.26 11.92 10.45
C TYR A 103 26.68 10.54 10.82
N LEU A 104 26.32 9.70 9.84
CA LEU A 104 25.67 8.40 10.07
C LEU A 104 26.66 7.30 10.47
N GLY A 105 27.92 7.44 10.07
CA GLY A 105 28.93 6.39 10.12
C GLY A 105 28.90 5.48 8.88
N ASP A 106 29.55 4.34 9.03
CA ASP A 106 29.58 3.27 8.04
C ASP A 106 28.26 2.49 8.00
N GLU A 107 28.12 1.59 7.02
CA GLU A 107 27.01 0.62 6.93
C GLU A 107 25.60 1.23 7.03
N ILE A 108 25.26 2.11 6.08
CA ILE A 108 23.96 2.79 6.08
C ILE A 108 22.85 1.84 5.58
N TYR A 109 21.84 1.61 6.42
CA TYR A 109 20.65 0.80 6.12
C TYR A 109 19.37 1.56 6.47
N PHE A 110 18.22 0.96 6.13
CA PHE A 110 16.94 1.40 6.66
C PHE A 110 16.91 1.24 8.18
N LYS A 111 16.27 2.18 8.87
CA LYS A 111 16.14 2.13 10.34
C LYS A 111 15.29 0.93 10.81
N HIS A 112 14.32 0.51 10.00
CA HIS A 112 13.35 -0.54 10.32
C HIS A 112 13.36 -1.62 9.23
N GLN A 113 12.97 -2.84 9.59
CA GLN A 113 12.84 -3.96 8.64
C GLN A 113 11.77 -3.69 7.57
N ILE A 114 10.66 -3.05 7.95
CA ILE A 114 9.62 -2.58 7.05
C ILE A 114 9.64 -1.05 7.13
N PRO A 115 10.51 -0.36 6.38
CA PRO A 115 10.58 1.09 6.39
C PRO A 115 9.32 1.68 5.74
N TRP A 116 8.81 2.73 6.36
CA TRP A 116 7.74 3.53 5.78
C TRP A 116 8.34 4.61 4.88
N ILE A 117 8.00 4.59 3.59
CA ILE A 117 8.44 5.59 2.62
C ILE A 117 7.32 6.62 2.50
N ALA A 118 7.48 7.78 3.15
CA ALA A 118 6.53 8.86 3.08
C ALA A 118 6.71 9.67 1.78
N GLY A 119 5.63 10.29 1.30
CA GLY A 119 5.64 11.16 0.13
C GLY A 119 5.18 10.51 -1.18
N GLU A 120 5.33 11.26 -2.27
CA GLU A 120 4.91 10.94 -3.63
C GLU A 120 6.05 10.28 -4.41
N MET A 121 5.75 9.12 -4.99
CA MET A 121 6.63 8.43 -5.94
C MET A 121 5.87 8.28 -7.25
N ASN A 122 6.01 9.25 -8.15
CA ASN A 122 5.33 9.27 -9.44
C ASN A 122 6.34 9.44 -10.58
N GLN A 123 7.02 8.35 -10.90
CA GLN A 123 8.04 8.33 -11.94
C GLN A 123 7.46 8.65 -13.32
N LEU A 124 6.21 8.25 -13.60
CA LEU A 124 5.54 8.51 -14.88
C LEU A 124 5.30 10.00 -15.13
N ARG A 125 4.83 10.74 -14.11
CA ARG A 125 4.66 12.19 -14.19
C ARG A 125 5.94 12.95 -13.84
N GLY A 126 7.04 12.22 -13.59
CA GLY A 126 8.32 12.80 -13.27
C GLY A 126 8.33 13.58 -11.97
N ARG A 127 7.55 13.21 -10.96
CA ARG A 127 7.54 13.87 -9.64
C ARG A 127 7.90 12.86 -8.56
N ILE A 128 8.95 13.17 -7.82
CA ILE A 128 9.45 12.33 -6.74
C ILE A 128 9.68 13.26 -5.55
N ASP A 129 8.97 13.03 -4.47
CA ASP A 129 9.24 13.63 -3.16
C ASP A 129 9.08 12.51 -2.15
N ILE A 130 10.20 11.96 -1.70
CA ILE A 130 10.21 10.86 -0.75
C ILE A 130 11.03 11.19 0.48
N SER A 131 10.60 10.62 1.60
CA SER A 131 11.37 10.63 2.83
C SER A 131 11.28 9.29 3.55
N PHE A 132 12.40 8.87 4.12
CA PHE A 132 12.46 7.62 4.89
C PHE A 132 13.57 7.61 5.94
N PRO A 133 13.36 6.90 7.06
CA PRO A 133 14.35 6.83 8.14
C PRO A 133 15.49 5.86 7.80
N VAL A 134 16.72 6.34 8.00
CA VAL A 134 17.97 5.60 7.81
C VAL A 134 18.76 5.51 9.11
N LYS A 135 19.58 4.47 9.21
CA LYS A 135 20.46 4.18 10.34
C LYS A 135 21.84 3.80 9.80
N GLY A 136 22.89 4.39 10.36
CA GLY A 136 24.26 3.92 10.21
C GLY A 136 24.81 3.35 11.51
N THR A 137 26.12 3.14 11.58
CA THR A 137 26.80 2.65 12.79
C THR A 137 26.78 3.65 13.95
N ARG A 138 26.82 4.96 13.66
CA ARG A 138 26.89 6.01 14.69
C ARG A 138 25.50 6.54 15.05
N ASN A 139 24.76 7.00 14.04
CA ASN A 139 23.53 7.77 14.24
C ASN A 139 22.38 7.32 13.33
N THR A 140 21.19 7.85 13.59
CA THR A 140 20.01 7.75 12.73
C THR A 140 19.60 9.12 12.19
N ALA A 141 19.02 9.15 11.01
CA ALA A 141 18.46 10.36 10.39
C ALA A 141 17.24 10.00 9.53
N VAL A 142 16.51 11.02 9.08
CA VAL A 142 15.52 10.88 8.01
C VAL A 142 16.13 11.46 6.74
N MET A 143 16.25 10.64 5.69
CA MET A 143 16.66 11.14 4.38
C MET A 143 15.44 11.68 3.64
N ARG A 144 15.60 12.83 3.00
CA ARG A 144 14.63 13.44 2.10
C ARG A 144 15.25 13.62 0.72
N PHE A 145 14.51 13.21 -0.30
CA PHE A 145 14.91 13.32 -1.69
C PHE A 145 13.73 13.84 -2.51
N THR A 146 13.95 14.97 -3.18
CA THR A 146 12.99 15.58 -4.08
C THR A 146 13.63 15.79 -5.45
N SER A 147 12.94 15.32 -6.49
CA SER A 147 13.34 15.48 -7.87
C SER A 147 12.11 15.65 -8.75
N PHE A 148 12.22 16.47 -9.78
CA PHE A 148 11.17 16.67 -10.75
C PHE A 148 11.72 16.63 -12.18
N ARG A 149 10.85 16.26 -13.13
CA ARG A 149 11.12 16.24 -14.56
C ARG A 149 10.15 17.21 -15.24
N PRO A 150 10.60 18.32 -15.81
CA PRO A 150 9.70 19.33 -16.38
C PRO A 150 8.94 18.83 -17.62
N THR A 151 9.57 17.98 -18.44
CA THR A 151 8.98 17.44 -19.66
C THR A 151 9.02 15.91 -19.68
N PRO A 152 8.06 15.21 -20.33
CA PRO A 152 8.06 13.74 -20.41
C PRO A 152 9.29 13.12 -21.09
N LYS A 153 10.07 13.91 -21.83
CA LYS A 153 11.34 13.51 -22.46
C LYS A 153 12.58 14.15 -21.81
N GLY A 154 12.41 15.04 -20.81
CA GLY A 154 13.51 15.77 -20.18
C GLY A 154 14.40 14.91 -19.28
N VAL A 155 15.38 15.49 -18.60
CA VAL A 155 16.15 14.80 -17.56
C VAL A 155 15.51 15.08 -16.19
N PHE A 156 15.72 14.19 -15.22
CA PHE A 156 15.30 14.44 -13.84
C PHE A 156 16.26 15.45 -13.20
N GLU A 157 15.72 16.53 -12.66
CA GLU A 157 16.46 17.53 -11.91
C GLU A 157 16.27 17.26 -10.41
N THR A 158 17.35 17.22 -9.65
CA THR A 158 17.28 17.01 -8.20
C THR A 158 17.21 18.36 -7.50
N THR A 159 16.15 18.61 -6.73
CA THR A 159 15.96 19.89 -6.03
C THR A 159 16.38 19.84 -4.57
N GLU A 160 16.12 18.73 -3.89
CA GLU A 160 16.47 18.55 -2.49
C GLU A 160 17.07 17.16 -2.31
N TRP A 161 18.26 17.09 -1.74
CA TRP A 161 18.79 15.85 -1.22
C TRP A 161 19.45 16.12 0.13
N SER A 162 18.75 15.79 1.21
CA SER A 162 19.16 16.19 2.56
C SER A 162 18.97 15.07 3.58
N LEU A 163 19.74 15.15 4.66
CA LEU A 163 19.60 14.31 5.86
C LEU A 163 19.15 15.17 7.04
N GLU A 164 17.97 14.86 7.56
CA GLU A 164 17.43 15.50 8.75
C GLU A 164 17.80 14.71 10.00
N ARG A 165 18.48 15.38 10.94
CA ARG A 165 18.86 14.82 12.23
C ARG A 165 17.64 14.72 13.15
N PRO A 166 17.69 13.89 14.21
CA PRO A 166 16.65 13.87 15.25
C PRO A 166 16.42 15.25 15.89
N ASP A 167 17.43 16.11 15.90
CA ASP A 167 17.38 17.48 16.42
C ASP A 167 16.74 18.49 15.45
N GLY A 168 16.29 18.06 14.27
CA GLY A 168 15.68 18.90 13.24
C GLY A 168 16.68 19.68 12.38
N THR A 169 17.99 19.60 12.66
CA THR A 169 19.02 20.18 11.79
C THR A 169 19.12 19.37 10.49
N LYS A 170 19.09 20.05 9.35
CA LYS A 170 19.25 19.44 8.02
C LYS A 170 20.70 19.55 7.55
N ILE A 171 21.24 18.44 7.06
CA ILE A 171 22.52 18.37 6.35
C ILE A 171 22.19 18.29 4.87
N ASP A 172 22.61 19.29 4.10
CA ASP A 172 22.48 19.25 2.65
C ASP A 172 23.57 18.34 2.05
N LEU A 173 23.12 17.34 1.28
CA LEU A 173 23.99 16.39 0.58
C LEU A 173 24.16 16.73 -0.90
N LEU A 174 23.39 17.70 -1.41
CA LEU A 174 23.55 18.21 -2.75
C LEU A 174 24.69 19.22 -2.75
N ASP A 175 25.80 18.93 -3.44
CA ASP A 175 26.96 19.83 -3.53
C ASP A 175 26.74 20.97 -4.54
N GLY A 176 25.52 21.52 -4.60
CA GLY A 176 25.17 22.73 -5.35
C GLY A 176 25.19 22.63 -6.89
N ASP A 177 25.79 21.60 -7.47
CA ASP A 177 25.88 21.43 -8.92
C ASP A 177 25.23 20.12 -9.37
N ASP A 178 24.13 20.24 -10.11
CA ASP A 178 23.48 19.09 -10.75
C ASP A 178 24.38 18.65 -11.92
N PRO A 179 25.02 17.46 -11.89
CA PRO A 179 25.91 17.02 -12.95
C PRO A 179 25.19 16.90 -14.31
N PHE A 180 23.85 16.88 -14.32
CA PHE A 180 23.05 16.83 -15.55
C PHE A 180 22.66 18.20 -16.09
N ARG A 181 22.85 19.30 -15.35
CA ARG A 181 22.69 20.66 -15.91
C ARG A 181 23.62 20.90 -17.10
N ALA A 182 24.84 20.36 -17.03
CA ALA A 182 25.82 20.44 -18.12
C ALA A 182 25.38 19.70 -19.40
N ILE A 183 24.49 18.70 -19.28
CA ILE A 183 23.94 17.96 -20.43
C ILE A 183 22.71 18.68 -21.00
N ALA A 184 21.89 19.29 -20.13
CA ALA A 184 20.76 20.11 -20.56
C ALA A 184 21.19 21.36 -21.36
N SER A 185 22.42 21.85 -21.15
CA SER A 185 23.01 22.95 -21.93
C SER A 185 23.53 22.57 -23.32
N TYR A 186 23.47 21.29 -23.71
CA TYR A 186 23.62 20.88 -25.11
C TYR A 186 22.23 20.78 -25.74
N PRO A 187 21.75 21.83 -26.44
CA PRO A 187 20.64 21.68 -27.37
C PRO A 187 21.14 20.76 -28.49
N MET A 188 20.95 19.45 -28.31
CA MET A 188 20.95 18.56 -29.46
C MET A 188 19.64 18.86 -30.18
N ASP A 189 19.75 19.58 -31.30
CA ASP A 189 18.61 19.88 -32.17
C ASP A 189 17.88 18.57 -32.50
N GLU A 190 16.54 18.58 -32.48
CA GLU A 190 15.73 17.35 -32.61
C GLU A 190 16.06 16.56 -33.90
N GLU A 191 16.57 17.24 -34.92
CA GLU A 191 17.03 16.66 -36.20
C GLU A 191 18.24 15.71 -36.02
N GLU A 192 19.25 16.04 -35.22
CA GLU A 192 20.43 15.17 -34.98
C GLU A 192 20.07 13.89 -34.20
N ARG A 193 19.06 13.97 -33.32
CA ARG A 193 18.56 12.79 -32.57
C ARG A 193 17.82 11.81 -33.48
N GLU A 194 17.12 12.31 -34.50
CA GLU A 194 16.46 11.45 -35.48
C GLU A 194 17.47 10.75 -36.40
N GLU A 195 18.54 11.45 -36.82
CA GLU A 195 19.58 10.88 -37.67
C GLU A 195 20.36 9.76 -36.98
N THR A 196 20.76 9.96 -35.71
CA THR A 196 21.47 8.94 -34.91
C THR A 196 20.62 7.68 -34.67
N THR A 197 19.31 7.84 -34.55
CA THR A 197 18.40 6.70 -34.32
C THR A 197 18.07 5.94 -35.61
N ARG A 198 18.09 6.61 -36.78
CA ARG A 198 17.79 5.99 -38.09
C ARG A 198 18.89 5.04 -38.57
N GLY A 199 20.14 5.25 -38.19
CA GLY A 199 21.28 4.43 -38.63
C GLY A 199 21.30 2.98 -38.11
N PHE A 200 20.68 2.72 -36.95
CA PHE A 200 20.80 1.40 -36.30
C PHE A 200 19.92 0.31 -36.95
N ARG A 201 18.87 0.70 -37.69
CA ARG A 201 17.91 -0.25 -38.26
C ARG A 201 18.26 -0.71 -39.69
N GLN A 202 19.22 -0.06 -40.35
CA GLN A 202 19.51 -0.30 -41.77
C GLN A 202 20.66 -1.29 -42.03
N GLN A 203 21.42 -1.71 -41.01
CA GLN A 203 22.61 -2.56 -41.21
C GLN A 203 22.36 -4.08 -41.13
N LEU A 204 21.11 -4.52 -41.00
CA LEU A 204 20.76 -5.94 -41.16
C LEU A 204 20.19 -6.19 -42.56
N LYS A 205 21.06 -6.36 -43.55
CA LYS A 205 20.73 -7.07 -44.78
C LYS A 205 21.96 -7.74 -45.35
#